data_AF-A0A1W1VX45-F1
#
_entry.id   AF-A0A1W1VX45-F1
#
_cell.length_a   1.000
_cell.length_b   1.000
_cell.length_c   1.000
_cell.angle_alpha   90.00
_cell.angle_beta   90.00
_cell.angle_gamma   90.00
#
_symmetry.space_group_name_H-M   'P 1'
#
loop_
_entity.id
_entity.type
_entity.pdbx_description
1 polymer ?
#
loop_
_entity_poly.entity_id
_entity_poly.type
_entity_poly.pdbx_seq_one_letter_code
_entity_poly.pdbx_strand_id
1 'polypeptide(L)'
;MTTRTSTKVSSVPVTPEALLQLKITLQGLRPAIWRRVAVPANATFAGLHGVIQGAMGWENYHLHSFSQDQREIAGRRRLYEVFDQVRAKLEYLYDFGDSQLHRAALEKVLPADPEDRQPRVLAGEHACPPKDCGGVWGYVELLEILDDSTHPEYDERLAWVGGAWDPEQFDLKEANARLPRLRLPKS
;
A
#
# COMPACT_ATOMS: atom_id res chain seq x y z
N MET A 1 -27.42 -34.76 7.87
CA MET A 1 -27.04 -33.95 6.69
C MET A 1 -27.50 -32.53 6.95
N THR A 2 -26.63 -31.68 7.49
CA THR A 2 -26.99 -30.30 7.83
C THR A 2 -26.55 -29.41 6.66
N THR A 3 -27.51 -29.03 5.82
CA THR A 3 -27.30 -28.11 4.71
C THR A 3 -26.94 -26.73 5.24
N ARG A 4 -25.69 -26.32 5.00
CA ARG A 4 -25.15 -25.01 5.33
C ARG A 4 -25.57 -24.05 4.21
N THR A 5 -26.56 -23.21 4.48
CA THR A 5 -27.04 -22.19 3.54
C THR A 5 -25.91 -21.17 3.31
N SER A 6 -25.32 -21.19 2.12
CA SER A 6 -24.35 -20.19 1.69
C SER A 6 -25.10 -18.90 1.35
N THR A 7 -25.02 -17.90 2.22
CA THR A 7 -25.46 -16.54 1.91
C THR A 7 -24.69 -16.04 0.69
N LYS A 8 -25.37 -15.82 -0.45
CA LYS A 8 -24.81 -15.09 -1.60
C LYS A 8 -24.43 -13.69 -1.12
N VAL A 9 -23.14 -13.43 -0.96
CA VAL A 9 -22.62 -12.06 -0.80
C VAL A 9 -22.90 -11.37 -2.14
N SER A 10 -23.89 -10.46 -2.19
CA SER A 10 -24.08 -9.65 -3.38
C SER A 10 -22.86 -8.73 -3.50
N SER A 11 -22.03 -8.94 -4.51
CA SER A 11 -20.89 -8.08 -4.78
C SER A 11 -21.40 -6.73 -5.29
N VAL A 12 -21.16 -5.66 -4.54
CA VAL A 12 -21.36 -4.29 -5.02
C VAL A 12 -20.51 -4.11 -6.28
N PRO A 13 -21.09 -3.67 -7.42
CA PRO A 13 -20.33 -3.47 -8.65
C PRO A 13 -19.34 -2.32 -8.48
N VAL A 14 -18.21 -2.39 -9.19
CA VAL A 14 -17.26 -1.28 -9.24
C VAL A 14 -17.86 -0.18 -10.13
N THR A 15 -18.19 0.96 -9.54
CA THR A 15 -18.63 2.16 -10.27
C THR A 15 -17.64 3.31 -10.05
N PRO A 16 -17.58 4.33 -10.94
CA PRO A 16 -16.69 5.47 -10.76
C PRO A 16 -16.90 6.25 -9.45
N GLU A 17 -18.12 6.21 -8.90
CA GLU A 17 -18.50 6.92 -7.68
C GLU A 17 -18.10 6.17 -6.41
N ALA A 18 -17.79 4.87 -6.50
CA ALA A 18 -17.48 4.04 -5.34
C ALA A 18 -16.09 4.32 -4.75
N LEU A 19 -15.87 3.82 -3.53
CA LEU A 19 -14.54 3.65 -2.95
C LEU A 19 -14.08 2.20 -3.13
N LEU A 20 -12.82 2.03 -3.54
CA LEU A 20 -12.15 0.75 -3.62
C LEU A 20 -11.34 0.53 -2.34
N GLN A 21 -11.65 -0.53 -1.60
CA GLN A 21 -10.81 -0.99 -0.51
C GLN A 21 -9.71 -1.89 -1.07
N LEU A 22 -8.48 -1.37 -1.09
CA LEU A 22 -7.30 -2.08 -1.56
C LEU A 22 -6.45 -2.52 -0.37
N LYS A 23 -5.96 -3.75 -0.39
CA LYS A 23 -4.84 -4.17 0.46
C LYS A 23 -3.56 -4.09 -0.36
N ILE A 24 -2.63 -3.25 0.08
CA ILE A 24 -1.29 -3.06 -0.47
C ILE A 24 -0.31 -3.80 0.42
N THR A 25 0.47 -4.73 -0.13
CA THR A 25 1.41 -5.57 0.63
C THR A 25 2.78 -5.54 -0.03
N LEU A 26 3.82 -5.17 0.72
CA LEU A 26 5.21 -5.27 0.27
C LEU A 26 5.58 -6.77 0.16
N GLN A 27 6.09 -7.18 -0.99
CA GLN A 27 6.43 -8.58 -1.27
C GLN A 27 7.83 -8.92 -0.75
N GLY A 28 8.07 -10.20 -0.49
CA GLY A 28 9.39 -10.71 -0.09
C GLY A 28 9.68 -10.70 1.41
N LEU A 29 8.80 -10.15 2.25
CA LEU A 29 9.01 -10.02 3.69
C LEU A 29 8.08 -10.88 4.54
N ARG A 30 8.60 -11.36 5.68
CA ARG A 30 7.83 -11.93 6.79
C ARG A 30 8.40 -11.38 8.11
N PRO A 31 7.56 -10.85 9.03
CA PRO A 31 6.12 -10.68 8.90
C PRO A 31 5.75 -9.68 7.78
N ALA A 32 4.48 -9.71 7.33
CA ALA A 32 4.07 -8.94 6.16
C ALA A 32 3.89 -7.45 6.52
N ILE A 33 4.54 -6.57 5.77
CA ILE A 33 4.29 -5.13 5.83
C ILE A 33 3.14 -4.81 4.87
N TRP A 34 2.03 -4.27 5.39
CA TRP A 34 0.85 -3.99 4.57
C TRP A 34 0.03 -2.79 5.04
N ARG A 35 -0.69 -2.20 4.10
CA ARG A 35 -1.67 -1.11 4.33
C ARG A 35 -2.98 -1.46 3.65
N ARG A 36 -4.10 -1.17 4.30
CA ARG A 36 -5.44 -1.24 3.71
C ARG A 36 -5.94 0.18 3.53
N VAL A 37 -6.26 0.54 2.29
CA VAL A 37 -6.68 1.89 1.93
C VAL A 37 -8.06 1.87 1.26
N ALA A 38 -8.87 2.88 1.53
CA ALA A 38 -10.01 3.22 0.70
C ALA A 38 -9.58 4.32 -0.27
N VAL A 39 -9.80 4.13 -1.56
CA VAL A 39 -9.45 5.11 -2.61
C VAL A 39 -10.62 5.27 -3.59
N PRO A 40 -10.91 6.48 -4.10
CA PRO A 40 -11.94 6.66 -5.12
C PRO A 40 -11.69 5.81 -6.35
N ALA A 41 -12.71 5.12 -6.84
CA ALA A 41 -12.61 4.30 -8.04
C ALA A 41 -12.27 5.16 -9.27
N ASN A 42 -12.73 6.41 -9.32
CA ASN A 42 -12.38 7.40 -10.35
C ASN A 42 -11.04 8.13 -10.09
N ALA A 43 -10.24 7.73 -9.09
CA ALA A 43 -8.85 8.19 -9.00
C ALA A 43 -8.03 7.64 -10.18
N THR A 44 -6.91 8.28 -10.49
CA THR A 44 -5.94 7.74 -11.45
C THR A 44 -4.93 6.83 -10.76
N PHE A 45 -4.21 6.01 -11.53
CA PHE A 45 -3.06 5.26 -11.03
C PHE A 45 -1.93 6.15 -10.47
N ALA A 46 -1.71 7.33 -11.05
CA ALA A 46 -0.81 8.33 -10.47
C ALA A 46 -1.31 8.84 -9.10
N GLY A 47 -2.62 8.99 -8.93
CA GLY A 47 -3.23 9.28 -7.63
C GLY A 47 -3.06 8.13 -6.63
N LEU A 48 -3.25 6.89 -7.06
CA LEU A 48 -2.99 5.70 -6.24
C LEU A 48 -1.53 5.62 -5.80
N HIS A 49 -0.58 5.95 -6.68
CA HIS A 49 0.84 6.03 -6.31
C HIS A 49 1.06 7.01 -5.15
N GLY A 50 0.50 8.22 -5.22
CA GLY A 50 0.60 9.18 -4.11
C GLY A 50 -0.04 8.67 -2.81
N VAL A 51 -1.16 7.93 -2.90
CA VAL A 51 -1.79 7.28 -1.74
C VAL A 51 -0.88 6.20 -1.14
N ILE A 52 -0.23 5.37 -1.98
CA ILE A 52 0.72 4.35 -1.49
C ILE A 52 1.90 5.02 -0.80
N GLN A 53 2.49 6.07 -1.41
CA GLN A 53 3.61 6.81 -0.80
C GLN A 53 3.24 7.37 0.58
N GLY A 54 2.09 8.05 0.70
CA GLY A 54 1.62 8.56 1.99
C GLY A 54 1.34 7.45 3.02
N ALA A 55 0.71 6.34 2.60
CA ALA A 55 0.39 5.22 3.48
C ALA A 55 1.63 4.44 3.95
N MET A 56 2.70 4.41 3.15
CA MET A 56 3.97 3.78 3.50
C MET A 56 4.93 4.74 4.23
N GLY A 57 4.69 6.05 4.16
CA GLY A 57 5.59 7.06 4.73
C GLY A 57 6.81 7.36 3.86
N TRP A 58 6.67 7.23 2.54
CA TRP A 58 7.73 7.48 1.57
C TRP A 58 7.59 8.84 0.89
N GLU A 59 8.71 9.31 0.32
CA GLU A 59 8.88 10.69 -0.15
C GLU A 59 8.90 10.84 -1.69
N ASN A 60 8.57 9.79 -2.43
CA ASN A 60 8.44 9.82 -3.90
C ASN A 60 9.70 10.30 -4.65
N TYR A 61 10.88 9.83 -4.25
CA TYR A 61 12.16 10.18 -4.91
C TYR A 61 12.49 9.33 -6.15
N HIS A 62 11.94 8.12 -6.24
CA HIS A 62 12.30 7.15 -7.28
C HIS A 62 11.18 6.93 -8.30
N LEU A 63 11.57 6.36 -9.44
CA LEU A 63 10.62 5.92 -10.46
C LEU A 63 9.72 4.79 -9.94
N HIS A 64 8.56 4.66 -10.57
CA HIS A 64 7.59 3.63 -10.24
C HIS A 64 6.85 3.14 -11.49
N SER A 65 6.25 1.96 -11.38
CA SER A 65 5.35 1.43 -12.40
C SER A 65 4.21 0.62 -11.76
N PHE A 66 3.11 0.54 -12.49
CA PHE A 66 2.02 -0.40 -12.20
C PHE A 66 1.91 -1.38 -13.35
N SER A 67 1.65 -2.64 -13.05
CA SER A 67 1.42 -3.66 -14.08
C SER A 67 0.34 -4.66 -13.67
N GLN A 68 -0.38 -5.16 -14.67
CA GLN A 68 -1.30 -6.30 -14.53
C GLN A 68 -0.98 -7.28 -15.65
N ASP A 69 -0.78 -8.55 -15.30
CA ASP A 69 -0.39 -9.61 -16.25
C ASP A 69 0.81 -9.20 -17.12
N GLN A 70 1.84 -8.63 -16.48
CA GLN A 70 3.08 -8.14 -17.10
C GLN A 70 2.90 -6.97 -18.09
N ARG A 71 1.71 -6.36 -18.16
CA ARG A 71 1.45 -5.18 -18.98
C ARG A 71 1.39 -3.94 -18.11
N GLU A 72 2.16 -2.92 -18.50
CA GLU A 72 2.20 -1.66 -17.78
C GLU A 72 0.84 -0.92 -17.86
N ILE A 73 0.46 -0.31 -16.75
CA ILE A 73 -0.74 0.51 -16.62
C ILE A 73 -0.31 1.97 -16.57
N ALA A 74 -0.72 2.75 -17.58
CA ALA A 74 -0.40 4.16 -17.64
C ALA A 74 -1.00 4.93 -16.46
N GLY A 75 -0.21 5.80 -15.82
CA GLY A 75 -0.61 6.55 -14.62
C GLY A 75 -1.87 7.40 -14.76
N ARG A 76 -2.28 7.76 -15.97
CA ARG A 76 -3.53 8.52 -16.25
C ARG A 76 -4.80 7.66 -16.26
N ARG A 77 -4.68 6.33 -16.35
CA ARG A 77 -5.84 5.43 -16.33
C ARG A 77 -6.54 5.49 -14.99
N ARG A 78 -7.86 5.30 -14.98
CA ARG A 78 -8.68 5.29 -13.77
C ARG A 78 -8.70 3.91 -13.13
N LEU A 79 -8.83 3.88 -11.80
CA LEU A 79 -8.80 2.62 -11.05
C LEU A 79 -9.97 1.70 -11.42
N TYR A 80 -11.18 2.24 -11.63
CA TYR A 80 -12.35 1.46 -12.03
C TYR A 80 -12.20 0.78 -13.40
N GLU A 81 -11.31 1.25 -14.27
CA GLU A 81 -11.08 0.63 -15.58
C GLU A 81 -10.20 -0.63 -15.51
N VAL A 82 -9.56 -0.88 -14.36
CA VAL A 82 -8.60 -1.98 -14.17
C VAL A 82 -9.01 -2.89 -13.01
N PHE A 83 -9.47 -2.32 -11.90
CA PHE A 83 -10.10 -3.06 -10.82
C PHE A 83 -11.58 -3.31 -11.15
N ASP A 84 -11.85 -4.16 -12.14
CA ASP A 84 -13.20 -4.43 -12.65
C ASP A 84 -14.02 -5.41 -11.78
N GLN A 85 -13.34 -6.21 -10.96
CA GLN A 85 -13.96 -7.19 -10.07
C GLN A 85 -13.18 -7.35 -8.76
N VAL A 86 -13.90 -7.70 -7.69
CA VAL A 86 -13.29 -8.05 -6.41
C VAL A 86 -12.30 -9.21 -6.62
N ARG A 87 -11.15 -9.16 -5.94
CA ARG A 87 -9.97 -10.02 -6.10
C ARG A 87 -9.09 -9.72 -7.31
N ALA A 88 -9.40 -8.71 -8.13
CA ALA A 88 -8.43 -8.16 -9.07
C ALA A 88 -7.17 -7.73 -8.31
N LYS A 89 -6.02 -8.08 -8.89
CA LYS A 89 -4.69 -7.82 -8.33
C LYS A 89 -3.83 -7.18 -9.40
N LEU A 90 -2.89 -6.38 -8.94
CA LEU A 90 -1.85 -5.79 -9.77
C LEU A 90 -0.57 -5.63 -8.96
N GLU A 91 0.51 -5.39 -9.68
CA GLU A 91 1.82 -5.13 -9.13
C GLU A 91 2.11 -3.63 -9.17
N TYR A 92 2.72 -3.13 -8.10
CA TYR A 92 3.24 -1.77 -7.99
C TYR A 92 4.71 -1.88 -7.62
N LEU A 93 5.59 -1.51 -8.56
CA LEU A 93 7.03 -1.48 -8.34
C LEU A 93 7.42 -0.04 -8.01
N TYR A 94 8.04 0.16 -6.86
CA TYR A 94 8.66 1.42 -6.47
C TYR A 94 10.17 1.22 -6.34
N ASP A 95 10.93 2.22 -6.78
CA ASP A 95 12.39 2.19 -6.80
C ASP A 95 12.96 1.01 -7.60
N PHE A 96 13.37 1.28 -8.84
CA PHE A 96 13.89 0.24 -9.72
C PHE A 96 15.29 -0.23 -9.32
N GLY A 97 16.02 0.52 -8.49
CA GLY A 97 17.29 0.08 -7.90
C GLY A 97 17.05 -0.97 -6.82
N ASP A 98 16.16 -0.64 -5.88
CA ASP A 98 15.87 -1.46 -4.69
C ASP A 98 14.76 -2.51 -4.91
N SER A 99 14.09 -2.47 -6.06
CA SER A 99 13.04 -3.39 -6.47
C SER A 99 11.93 -3.58 -5.43
N GLN A 100 11.40 -2.48 -4.88
CA GLN A 100 10.36 -2.53 -3.85
C GLN A 100 8.98 -2.89 -4.46
N LEU A 101 8.78 -4.19 -4.65
CA LEU A 101 7.60 -4.75 -5.27
C LEU A 101 6.44 -4.88 -4.28
N HIS A 102 5.31 -4.30 -4.63
CA HIS A 102 4.06 -4.42 -3.89
C HIS A 102 3.01 -5.14 -4.72
N ARG A 103 2.10 -5.80 -4.00
CA ARG A 103 0.85 -6.28 -4.56
C ARG A 103 -0.30 -5.43 -4.04
N ALA A 104 -1.10 -4.88 -4.94
CA ALA A 104 -2.37 -4.22 -4.62
C ALA A 104 -3.53 -5.16 -4.99
N ALA A 105 -4.40 -5.47 -4.03
CA ALA A 105 -5.54 -6.35 -4.23
C ALA A 105 -6.85 -5.66 -3.85
N LEU A 106 -7.85 -5.69 -4.74
CA LEU A 106 -9.20 -5.21 -4.42
C LEU A 106 -9.90 -6.21 -3.50
N GLU A 107 -10.13 -5.81 -2.25
CA GLU A 107 -10.82 -6.64 -1.26
C GLU A 107 -12.34 -6.37 -1.23
N LYS A 108 -12.74 -5.10 -1.34
CA LYS A 108 -14.15 -4.68 -1.25
C LYS A 108 -14.41 -3.43 -2.07
N VAL A 109 -15.63 -3.30 -2.59
CA VAL A 109 -16.19 -2.05 -3.08
C VAL A 109 -17.07 -1.47 -1.99
N LEU A 110 -16.84 -0.21 -1.62
CA LEU A 110 -17.54 0.49 -0.56
C LEU A 110 -18.38 1.63 -1.16
N PRO A 111 -19.57 1.92 -0.60
CA PRO A 111 -20.28 3.13 -0.95
C PRO A 111 -19.43 4.35 -0.60
N ALA A 112 -19.52 5.39 -1.41
CA ALA A 112 -18.85 6.66 -1.14
C ALA A 112 -19.88 7.72 -0.78
N ASP A 113 -19.53 8.57 0.19
CA ASP A 113 -20.24 9.82 0.41
C ASP A 113 -19.89 10.77 -0.76
N PRO A 114 -20.86 11.29 -1.53
CA PRO A 114 -20.59 12.23 -2.62
C PRO A 114 -19.77 13.45 -2.18
N GLU A 115 -19.93 13.88 -0.92
CA GLU A 115 -19.27 15.05 -0.33
C GLU A 115 -17.86 14.73 0.21
N ASP A 116 -17.58 13.46 0.52
CA ASP A 116 -16.29 13.02 1.07
C ASP A 116 -15.80 11.73 0.42
N ARG A 117 -15.11 11.92 -0.70
CA ARG A 117 -14.44 10.86 -1.47
C ARG A 117 -12.92 10.99 -1.36
N GLN A 118 -12.38 11.41 -0.23
CA GLN A 118 -10.92 11.44 -0.06
C GLN A 118 -10.37 10.06 0.33
N PRO A 119 -9.11 9.74 -0.05
CA PRO A 119 -8.51 8.47 0.32
C PRO A 119 -8.31 8.38 1.83
N ARG A 120 -8.33 7.16 2.36
CA ARG A 120 -8.12 6.89 3.79
C ARG A 120 -7.30 5.62 3.97
N VAL A 121 -6.42 5.60 4.95
CA VAL A 121 -5.85 4.35 5.47
C VAL A 121 -6.83 3.82 6.51
N LEU A 122 -7.25 2.57 6.35
CA LEU A 122 -8.23 1.90 7.21
C LEU A 122 -7.56 1.00 8.26
N ALA A 123 -6.42 0.41 7.90
CA ALA A 123 -5.64 -0.47 8.77
C ALA A 123 -4.24 -0.70 8.16
N GLY A 124 -3.32 -1.23 8.95
CA GLY A 124 -1.99 -1.63 8.51
C GLY A 124 -1.25 -2.33 9.64
N GLU A 125 -0.15 -2.99 9.32
CA GLU A 125 0.75 -3.63 10.28
C GLU A 125 2.20 -3.47 9.81
N HIS A 126 3.10 -3.41 10.79
CA HIS A 126 4.56 -3.25 10.67
C HIS A 126 4.99 -1.92 10.04
N ALA A 127 6.13 -1.41 10.49
CA ALA A 127 6.77 -0.24 9.90
C ALA A 127 7.21 -0.58 8.47
N CYS A 128 7.16 0.41 7.57
CA CYS A 128 7.78 0.25 6.26
C CYS A 128 9.31 0.30 6.40
N PRO A 129 10.06 -0.33 5.48
CA PRO A 129 11.51 -0.22 5.48
C PRO A 129 11.93 1.25 5.48
N PRO A 130 12.89 1.64 6.34
CA PRO A 130 13.44 2.99 6.32
C PRO A 130 13.93 3.35 4.93
N LYS A 131 13.89 4.64 4.62
CA LYS A 131 14.43 5.15 3.37
C LYS A 131 15.89 4.74 3.22
N ASP A 132 16.31 4.43 1.99
CA ASP A 132 17.70 4.12 1.65
C ASP A 132 18.29 2.91 2.41
N CYS A 133 17.44 1.99 2.90
CA CYS A 133 17.90 0.74 3.52
C CYS A 133 18.34 -0.32 2.52
N GLY A 134 18.34 -0.08 1.20
CA GLY A 134 18.72 -1.07 0.19
C GLY A 134 17.64 -2.12 -0.07
N GLY A 135 16.38 -1.66 -0.14
CA GLY A 135 15.22 -2.49 -0.42
C GLY A 135 14.95 -3.60 0.60
N VAL A 136 14.37 -4.71 0.13
CA VAL A 136 13.98 -5.85 0.98
C VAL A 136 15.18 -6.50 1.66
N TRP A 137 16.31 -6.62 0.95
CA TRP A 137 17.49 -7.31 1.47
C TRP A 137 18.19 -6.51 2.57
N GLY A 138 18.45 -5.23 2.34
CA GLY A 138 19.07 -4.41 3.38
C GLY A 138 18.11 -4.11 4.53
N TYR A 139 16.79 -4.19 4.32
CA TYR A 139 15.83 -4.22 5.43
C TYR A 139 15.96 -5.49 6.30
N VAL A 140 16.09 -6.66 5.69
CA VAL A 140 16.29 -7.91 6.44
C VAL A 140 17.61 -7.87 7.21
N GLU A 141 18.69 -7.43 6.56
CA GLU A 141 20.00 -7.24 7.21
C GLU A 141 19.90 -6.26 8.39
N LEU A 142 19.19 -5.14 8.21
CA LEU A 142 18.94 -4.18 9.30
C LEU A 142 18.24 -4.83 10.50
N LEU A 143 17.21 -5.66 10.26
CA LEU A 143 16.52 -6.38 11.33
C LEU A 143 17.44 -7.37 12.04
N GLU A 144 18.27 -8.11 11.30
CA GLU A 144 19.24 -9.05 11.87
C GLU A 144 20.28 -8.32 12.75
N ILE A 145 20.79 -7.17 12.29
CA ILE A 145 21.72 -6.35 13.06
C ILE A 145 21.05 -5.83 14.34
N LEU A 146 19.82 -5.32 14.26
CA LEU A 146 19.13 -4.73 15.42
C LEU A 146 18.58 -5.77 16.42
N ASP A 147 18.52 -7.05 16.05
CA ASP A 147 18.18 -8.15 16.97
C ASP A 147 19.39 -8.61 17.81
N ASP A 148 20.62 -8.33 17.37
CA ASP A 148 21.86 -8.66 18.07
C ASP A 148 22.59 -7.40 18.57
N SER A 149 22.37 -7.04 19.85
CA SER A 149 23.04 -5.90 20.49
C SER A 149 24.57 -6.04 20.61
N THR A 150 25.13 -7.21 20.25
CA THR A 150 26.58 -7.45 20.21
C THR A 150 27.16 -7.36 18.80
N HIS A 151 26.32 -7.22 17.77
CA HIS A 151 26.76 -7.06 16.40
C HIS A 151 27.63 -5.81 16.25
N PRO A 152 28.78 -5.86 15.54
CA PRO A 152 29.70 -4.73 15.42
C PRO A 152 29.08 -3.47 14.80
N GLU A 153 28.03 -3.62 13.99
CA GLU A 153 27.28 -2.50 13.38
C GLU A 153 26.07 -2.04 14.20
N TYR A 154 25.77 -2.63 15.37
CA TYR A 154 24.53 -2.37 16.12
C TYR A 154 24.34 -0.88 16.43
N ASP A 155 25.31 -0.25 17.10
CA ASP A 155 25.20 1.15 17.52
C ASP A 155 25.08 2.11 16.33
N GLU A 156 25.80 1.83 15.24
CA GLU A 156 25.75 2.62 14.01
C GLU A 156 24.36 2.54 13.35
N ARG A 157 23.84 1.32 13.17
CA ARG A 157 22.52 1.12 12.55
C ARG A 157 21.38 1.62 13.42
N LEU A 158 21.48 1.46 14.74
CA LEU A 158 20.50 2.00 15.69
C LEU A 158 20.45 3.54 15.62
N ALA A 159 21.61 4.20 15.58
CA ALA A 159 21.68 5.65 15.42
C ALA A 159 21.13 6.09 14.05
N TRP A 160 21.42 5.34 12.98
CA TRP A 160 20.94 5.63 11.63
C TRP A 160 19.41 5.59 11.52
N VAL A 161 18.75 4.61 12.16
CA VAL A 161 17.26 4.55 12.20
C VAL A 161 16.65 5.54 13.20
N GLY A 162 17.44 6.37 13.86
CA GLY A 162 16.97 7.40 14.80
C GLY A 162 16.73 6.90 16.23
N GLY A 163 17.25 5.72 16.59
CA GLY A 163 17.30 5.21 17.98
C GLY A 163 15.98 4.74 18.60
N ALA A 164 14.84 5.04 17.98
CA ALA A 164 13.50 4.68 18.46
C ALA A 164 12.60 4.07 17.38
N TRP A 165 13.18 3.66 16.24
CA TRP A 165 12.44 3.00 15.19
C TRP A 165 12.06 1.58 15.62
N ASP A 166 10.77 1.29 15.60
CA ASP A 166 10.20 0.00 15.94
C ASP A 166 9.64 -0.67 14.66
N PRO A 167 10.21 -1.82 14.22
CA PRO A 167 9.74 -2.53 13.03
C PRO A 167 8.29 -3.03 13.13
N GLU A 168 7.76 -3.20 14.34
CA GLU A 168 6.38 -3.66 14.56
C GLU A 168 5.37 -2.50 14.53
N GLN A 169 5.84 -1.27 14.71
CA GLN A 169 4.96 -0.11 14.89
C GLN A 169 4.36 0.39 13.57
N PHE A 170 3.03 0.55 13.56
CA PHE A 170 2.31 1.28 12.53
C PHE A 170 1.33 2.28 13.15
N ASP A 171 1.52 3.57 12.84
CA ASP A 171 0.61 4.65 13.25
C ASP A 171 -0.41 4.98 12.15
N LEU A 172 -1.67 4.60 12.40
CA LEU A 172 -2.79 4.85 11.48
C LEU A 172 -3.11 6.33 11.31
N LYS A 173 -2.99 7.13 12.38
CA LYS A 173 -3.30 8.56 12.36
C LYS A 173 -2.28 9.29 11.52
N GLU A 174 -1.00 8.98 11.70
CA GLU A 174 0.09 9.57 10.95
C GLU A 174 0.02 9.16 9.47
N ALA A 175 -0.24 7.89 9.17
CA ALA A 175 -0.43 7.42 7.80
C ALA A 175 -1.56 8.16 7.08
N ASN A 176 -2.68 8.44 7.77
CA ASN A 176 -3.77 9.25 7.20
C ASN A 176 -3.39 10.72 7.03
N ALA A 177 -2.58 11.29 7.94
CA ALA A 177 -2.14 12.69 7.86
C ALA A 177 -1.21 12.95 6.65
N ARG A 178 -0.48 11.92 6.20
CA ARG A 178 0.42 11.98 5.03
C ARG A 178 -0.31 11.78 3.70
N LEU A 179 -1.59 11.38 3.70
CA LEU A 179 -2.30 11.10 2.45
C LEU A 179 -2.50 12.37 1.61
N PRO A 180 -2.33 12.29 0.29
CA PRO A 180 -2.58 13.42 -0.59
C PRO A 180 -4.08 13.69 -0.70
N ARG A 181 -4.44 14.96 -0.89
CA ARG A 181 -5.77 15.30 -1.40
C ARG A 181 -5.85 14.98 -2.88
N LEU A 182 -6.76 14.09 -3.26
CA LEU A 182 -6.97 13.73 -4.67
C LEU A 182 -7.90 14.73 -5.34
N ARG A 183 -7.49 15.22 -6.50
CA ARG A 183 -8.33 16.01 -7.41
C ARG A 183 -9.11 15.05 -8.30
N LEU A 184 -10.38 14.83 -7.96
CA LEU A 184 -11.29 14.00 -8.75
C LEU A 184 -11.96 14.85 -9.84
N PRO A 185 -12.22 14.28 -11.03
CA PRO A 185 -13.09 14.93 -12.02
C PRO A 185 -14.46 15.21 -11.40
N LYS A 186 -15.10 16.32 -11.78
CA LYS A 186 -16.52 16.49 -11.51
C LYS A 186 -17.27 15.40 -12.27
N SER A 187 -18.10 14.64 -11.55
CA SER A 187 -19.06 13.70 -12.11
C SER A 187 -20.06 14.41 -12.99
#